data_AF-A0A2S7PCU1-F1
#
_entry.id   AF-A0A2S7PCU1-F1
#
_cell.length_a   1.000
_cell.length_b   1.000
_cell.length_c   1.000
_cell.angle_alpha   90.00
_cell.angle_beta   90.00
_cell.angle_gamma   90.00
#
_symmetry.space_group_name_H-M   'P 1'
#
loop_
_entity.id
_entity.type
_entity.pdbx_description
1 polymer ?
#
loop_
_entity_poly.entity_id
_entity_poly.type
_entity_poly.pdbx_seq_one_letter_code
_entity_poly.pdbx_strand_id
1 'polypeptide(L)'
;MLTTPILFLGALAASVFAAPAEKRAAAIIEGVQWKASNFTRPCTATVCSFNFVISVLASGTVTNVPCVFTDTAPSNASTHSFNSVSCAAPSNAWQINWGYNPNGDFAVMTVVNTIASQDAFFGYDQVAKATSFKDVGPQSVYALGTFS
;
A
#
# COMPACT_ATOMS: atom_id res chain seq x y z
N MET A 1 -55.25 48.68 30.49
CA MET A 1 -53.93 48.77 29.83
C MET A 1 -53.34 47.37 29.83
N LEU A 2 -53.00 46.87 28.64
CA LEU A 2 -52.64 45.48 28.35
C LEU A 2 -51.12 45.33 28.41
N THR A 3 -50.57 44.38 29.18
CA THR A 3 -49.14 44.06 29.11
C THR A 3 -48.93 42.55 29.21
N THR A 4 -48.60 41.96 28.06
CA THR A 4 -48.15 40.59 27.83
C THR A 4 -46.68 40.43 28.26
N PRO A 5 -46.27 39.32 28.89
CA PRO A 5 -44.87 38.92 28.91
C PRO A 5 -44.59 37.83 27.86
N ILE A 6 -43.52 38.07 27.11
CA ILE A 6 -42.98 37.29 25.99
C ILE A 6 -42.27 36.04 26.53
N LEU A 7 -42.59 34.86 25.97
CA LEU A 7 -41.83 33.62 26.16
C LEU A 7 -40.50 33.72 25.39
N PHE A 8 -39.37 33.68 26.08
CA PHE A 8 -38.06 33.48 25.46
C PHE A 8 -37.76 31.98 25.37
N LEU A 9 -37.78 31.43 24.15
CA LEU A 9 -37.21 30.11 23.85
C LEU A 9 -35.68 30.23 23.77
N GLY A 10 -34.98 29.69 24.76
CA GLY A 10 -33.53 29.51 24.70
C GLY A 10 -33.19 28.33 23.81
N ALA A 11 -32.49 28.58 22.70
CA ALA A 11 -31.94 27.53 21.84
C ALA A 11 -30.73 26.87 22.53
N LEU A 12 -30.81 25.57 22.83
CA LEU A 12 -29.66 24.78 23.23
C LEU A 12 -28.75 24.55 22.01
N ALA A 13 -27.62 25.24 21.96
CA ALA A 13 -26.54 24.93 21.05
C ALA A 13 -25.86 23.64 21.51
N ALA A 14 -26.09 22.53 20.80
CA ALA A 14 -25.34 21.30 20.99
C ALA A 14 -23.93 21.48 20.39
N SER A 15 -22.95 21.78 21.24
CA SER A 15 -21.54 21.74 20.87
C SER A 15 -21.14 20.27 20.67
N VAL A 16 -21.08 19.83 19.41
CA VAL A 16 -20.44 18.56 19.05
C VAL A 16 -18.94 18.73 19.30
N PHE A 17 -18.45 18.18 20.41
CA PHE A 17 -17.02 18.00 20.60
C PHE A 17 -16.56 16.92 19.62
N ALA A 18 -15.81 17.33 18.60
CA ALA A 18 -15.05 16.39 17.79
C ALA A 18 -14.03 15.70 18.70
N ALA A 19 -14.26 14.43 19.01
CA ALA A 19 -13.27 13.61 19.70
C ALA A 19 -12.01 13.53 18.84
N PRO A 20 -10.80 13.62 19.43
CA PRO A 20 -9.58 13.41 18.67
C PRO A 20 -9.60 12.00 18.07
N ALA A 21 -9.34 11.90 16.77
CA ALA A 21 -9.19 10.62 16.10
C ALA A 21 -8.03 9.87 16.76
N GLU A 22 -8.35 8.82 17.52
CA GLU A 22 -7.35 7.94 18.11
C GLU A 22 -6.54 7.35 16.96
N LYS A 23 -5.21 7.52 16.98
CA LYS A 23 -4.30 6.89 16.01
C LYS A 23 -4.53 5.38 16.10
N ARG A 24 -5.31 4.83 15.18
CA ARG A 24 -5.58 3.40 15.10
C ARG A 24 -4.23 2.70 14.93
N ALA A 25 -3.84 1.88 15.89
CA ALA A 25 -2.64 1.08 15.77
C ALA A 25 -2.75 0.17 14.53
N ALA A 26 -1.66 0.03 13.78
CA ALA A 26 -1.58 -0.89 12.65
C ALA A 26 -1.99 -2.31 13.10
N ALA A 27 -2.98 -2.90 12.43
CA ALA A 27 -3.55 -4.19 12.81
C ALA A 27 -2.75 -5.29 12.08
N ILE A 28 -1.78 -5.86 12.79
CA ILE A 28 -0.91 -6.93 12.28
C ILE A 28 -1.73 -8.23 12.15
N ILE A 29 -1.47 -8.98 11.08
CA ILE A 29 -2.00 -10.34 10.89
C ILE A 29 -1.01 -11.33 11.52
N GLU A 30 -1.32 -11.80 12.72
CA GLU A 30 -0.46 -12.71 13.47
C GLU A 30 -0.16 -14.02 12.72
N GLY A 31 1.10 -14.46 12.78
CA GLY A 31 1.55 -15.69 12.14
C GLY A 31 1.61 -15.64 10.62
N VAL A 32 1.42 -14.48 10.00
CA VAL A 32 1.54 -14.27 8.55
C VAL A 32 2.64 -13.26 8.25
N GLN A 33 3.60 -13.66 7.40
CA GLN A 33 4.67 -12.79 6.93
C GLN A 33 4.88 -12.97 5.44
N TRP A 34 5.23 -11.90 4.73
CA TRP A 34 5.49 -11.96 3.28
C TRP A 34 6.94 -11.60 2.95
N LYS A 35 7.51 -12.27 1.95
CA LYS A 35 8.84 -11.98 1.42
C LYS A 35 8.74 -11.71 -0.08
N ALA A 36 9.35 -10.62 -0.56
CA ALA A 36 9.53 -10.37 -1.99
C ALA A 36 10.91 -10.87 -2.41
N SER A 37 10.95 -11.76 -3.41
CA SER A 37 12.19 -12.39 -3.88
C SER A 37 12.34 -12.35 -5.40
N ASN A 38 13.58 -12.50 -5.88
CA ASN A 38 13.92 -12.58 -7.31
C ASN A 38 13.42 -11.38 -8.12
N PHE A 39 13.47 -10.18 -7.54
CA PHE A 39 12.88 -9.01 -8.16
C PHE A 39 13.79 -8.44 -9.27
N THR A 40 13.29 -8.50 -10.50
CA THR A 40 13.88 -7.88 -11.68
C THR A 40 12.96 -6.83 -12.28
N ARG A 41 13.57 -5.77 -12.79
CA ARG A 41 12.88 -4.63 -13.41
C ARG A 41 13.68 -4.01 -14.56
N PRO A 42 13.81 -4.71 -15.70
CA PRO A 42 14.32 -4.06 -16.90
C PRO A 42 13.38 -2.92 -17.33
N CYS A 43 13.97 -1.78 -17.68
CA CYS A 43 13.23 -0.59 -18.12
C CYS A 43 13.80 -0.04 -19.44
N THR A 44 12.90 0.42 -20.30
CA THR A 44 13.17 1.39 -21.35
C THR A 44 12.80 2.80 -20.86
N ALA A 45 12.85 3.81 -21.73
CA ALA A 45 12.43 5.16 -21.38
C ALA A 45 10.95 5.25 -20.97
N THR A 46 10.09 4.36 -21.50
CA THR A 46 8.62 4.45 -21.37
C THR A 46 7.96 3.20 -20.80
N VAL A 47 8.69 2.10 -20.63
CA VAL A 47 8.14 0.83 -20.14
C VAL A 47 9.10 0.18 -19.14
N CYS A 48 8.59 -0.28 -18.01
CA CYS A 48 9.30 -1.17 -17.09
C CYS A 48 8.55 -2.51 -16.97
N SER A 49 9.28 -3.62 -17.05
CA SER A 49 8.71 -4.96 -16.82
C SER A 49 9.07 -5.43 -15.42
N PHE A 50 8.09 -5.61 -14.56
CA PHE A 50 8.27 -6.10 -13.20
C PHE A 50 8.12 -7.61 -13.17
N ASN A 51 9.06 -8.30 -12.53
CA ASN A 51 9.00 -9.74 -12.30
C ASN A 51 9.62 -10.09 -10.95
N PHE A 52 8.83 -10.66 -10.05
CA PHE A 52 9.26 -11.10 -8.72
C PHE A 52 8.32 -12.18 -8.17
N VAL A 53 8.66 -12.74 -7.02
CA VAL A 53 7.83 -13.70 -6.29
C VAL A 53 7.50 -13.15 -4.92
N ILE A 54 6.22 -13.21 -4.55
CA ILE A 54 5.75 -12.99 -3.18
C ILE A 54 5.64 -14.36 -2.52
N SER A 55 6.50 -14.64 -1.54
CA SER A 55 6.35 -15.81 -0.68
C SER A 55 5.47 -15.44 0.49
N VAL A 56 4.34 -16.13 0.64
CA VAL A 56 3.44 -16.03 1.80
C VAL A 56 3.84 -17.11 2.80
N LEU A 57 4.35 -16.70 3.95
CA LEU A 57 4.71 -17.57 5.05
C LEU A 57 3.57 -17.52 6.07
N ALA A 58 2.82 -18.62 6.20
CA ALA A 58 1.71 -18.72 7.13
C ALA A 58 1.61 -20.15 7.68
N SER A 59 1.50 -20.29 9.00
CA SER A 59 1.30 -21.58 9.68
C SER A 59 2.29 -22.68 9.26
N GLY A 60 3.57 -22.32 9.10
CA GLY A 60 4.63 -23.25 8.68
C GLY A 60 4.60 -23.65 7.20
N THR A 61 3.68 -23.09 6.41
CA THR A 61 3.57 -23.30 4.97
C THR A 61 4.11 -22.08 4.22
N VAL A 62 4.77 -22.33 3.08
CA VAL A 62 5.21 -21.28 2.16
C VAL A 62 4.47 -21.41 0.84
N THR A 63 3.69 -20.39 0.49
CA THR A 63 2.98 -20.30 -0.80
C THR A 63 3.63 -19.23 -1.66
N ASN A 64 4.10 -19.58 -2.85
CA ASN A 64 4.72 -18.65 -3.76
C ASN A 64 3.72 -18.10 -4.78
N VAL A 65 3.63 -16.78 -4.85
CA VAL A 65 2.78 -16.04 -5.78
C VAL A 65 3.69 -15.28 -6.75
N PRO A 66 3.92 -15.78 -7.97
CA PRO A 66 4.69 -15.04 -8.97
C PRO A 66 3.90 -13.80 -9.40
N CYS A 67 4.57 -12.64 -9.46
CA CYS A 67 3.96 -11.41 -9.93
C CYS A 67 4.74 -10.89 -11.14
N VAL A 68 4.05 -10.81 -12.27
CA VAL A 68 4.59 -10.27 -13.52
C VAL A 68 3.61 -9.25 -14.06
N PHE A 69 4.11 -8.06 -14.39
CA PHE A 69 3.33 -7.02 -15.06
C PHE A 69 4.25 -6.02 -15.75
N THR A 70 3.67 -5.17 -16.60
CA THR A 70 4.37 -4.04 -17.20
C THR A 70 3.72 -2.75 -16.76
N ASP A 71 4.56 -1.77 -16.48
CA ASP A 71 4.17 -0.42 -16.15
C ASP A 71 4.67 0.52 -17.25
N THR A 72 3.84 1.49 -17.63
CA THR A 72 4.11 2.38 -18.77
C THR A 72 3.92 3.84 -18.40
N ALA A 73 4.84 4.66 -18.91
CA ALA A 73 4.91 6.08 -18.64
C ALA A 73 5.19 6.86 -19.94
N PRO A 74 4.68 8.09 -20.12
CA PRO A 74 5.03 8.93 -21.26
C PRO A 74 6.54 9.20 -21.36
N SER A 75 7.20 9.31 -20.21
CA SER A 75 8.64 9.40 -20.02
C SER A 75 8.98 8.79 -18.66
N ASN A 76 10.26 8.54 -18.36
CA ASN A 76 10.75 8.26 -17.01
C ASN A 76 10.10 7.08 -16.28
N ALA A 77 9.80 5.98 -16.98
CA ALA A 77 9.18 4.78 -16.42
C ALA A 77 9.93 4.20 -15.20
N SER A 78 11.27 4.35 -15.14
CA SER A 78 12.05 3.85 -14.01
C SER A 78 11.94 4.67 -12.73
N THR A 79 11.47 5.92 -12.80
CA THR A 79 11.52 6.91 -11.72
C THR A 79 10.17 7.60 -11.48
N HIS A 80 9.07 6.86 -11.55
CA HIS A 80 7.74 7.37 -11.22
C HIS A 80 6.98 6.45 -10.27
N SER A 81 5.87 6.94 -9.73
CA SER A 81 4.97 6.17 -8.88
C SER A 81 3.74 5.68 -9.65
N PHE A 82 3.23 4.51 -9.27
CA PHE A 82 1.98 3.96 -9.78
C PHE A 82 1.21 3.23 -8.66
N ASN A 83 -0.05 2.92 -8.91
CA ASN A 83 -0.89 2.20 -7.96
C ASN A 83 -1.83 1.20 -8.66
N SER A 84 -2.35 0.26 -7.88
CA SER A 84 -3.41 -0.67 -8.25
C SER A 84 -3.11 -1.55 -9.48
N VAL A 85 -1.83 -1.80 -9.77
CA VAL A 85 -1.45 -2.67 -10.90
C VAL A 85 -1.58 -4.12 -10.49
N SER A 86 -2.44 -4.86 -11.20
CA SER A 86 -2.67 -6.28 -10.88
C SER A 86 -1.51 -7.15 -11.34
N CYS A 87 -1.12 -8.11 -10.51
CA CYS A 87 -0.23 -9.20 -10.94
C CYS A 87 -0.97 -10.07 -11.96
N ALA A 88 -0.34 -10.36 -13.10
CA ALA A 88 -0.98 -11.13 -14.18
C ALA A 88 -1.19 -12.63 -13.83
N ALA A 89 -0.50 -13.16 -12.83
CA ALA A 89 -0.58 -14.56 -12.40
C ALA A 89 -0.50 -14.66 -10.86
N PRO A 90 -1.03 -15.72 -10.25
CA PRO A 90 -2.07 -16.64 -10.74
C PRO A 90 -3.49 -16.03 -10.66
N SER A 91 -3.65 -14.82 -10.12
CA SER A 91 -4.93 -14.12 -10.03
C SER A 91 -4.75 -12.61 -9.91
N ASN A 92 -5.79 -11.85 -10.25
CA ASN A 92 -5.88 -10.40 -10.02
C ASN A 92 -6.14 -10.01 -8.56
N ALA A 93 -6.12 -10.98 -7.64
CA ALA A 93 -6.26 -10.73 -6.21
C ALA A 93 -5.06 -9.95 -5.64
N TRP A 94 -3.91 -10.02 -6.32
CA TRP A 94 -2.69 -9.35 -5.89
C TRP A 94 -2.48 -8.07 -6.71
N GLN A 95 -2.38 -6.95 -6.00
CA GLN A 95 -2.14 -5.64 -6.58
C GLN A 95 -0.87 -5.02 -6.01
N ILE A 96 -0.18 -4.27 -6.86
CA ILE A 96 1.09 -3.64 -6.57
C ILE A 96 0.93 -2.14 -6.67
N ASN A 97 1.41 -1.46 -5.64
CA ASN A 97 1.65 -0.02 -5.66
C ASN A 97 3.15 0.22 -5.54
N TRP A 98 3.61 1.26 -6.20
CA TRP A 98 5.02 1.64 -6.22
C TRP A 98 5.12 3.13 -5.93
N GLY A 99 5.62 3.47 -4.75
CA GLY A 99 5.89 4.86 -4.36
C GLY A 99 7.37 5.17 -4.52
N TYR A 100 7.75 5.91 -5.56
CA TYR A 100 9.12 6.35 -5.81
C TYR A 100 9.39 7.72 -5.19
N ASN A 101 10.54 7.86 -4.53
CA ASN A 101 11.05 9.12 -4.01
C ASN A 101 12.30 9.56 -4.80
N PRO A 102 12.23 10.67 -5.57
CA PRO A 102 13.35 11.13 -6.38
C PRO A 102 14.53 11.68 -5.56
N ASN A 103 14.32 12.14 -4.32
CA ASN A 103 15.35 12.79 -3.52
C ASN A 103 16.37 11.81 -2.95
N GLY A 104 16.00 10.54 -2.81
CA GLY A 104 16.89 9.49 -2.26
C GLY A 104 17.08 8.30 -3.19
N ASP A 105 16.52 8.34 -4.41
CA ASP A 105 16.50 7.20 -5.34
C ASP A 105 16.06 5.90 -4.67
N PHE A 106 14.93 5.95 -3.96
CA PHE A 106 14.33 4.80 -3.29
C PHE A 106 12.86 4.68 -3.63
N ALA A 107 12.32 3.48 -3.49
CA ALA A 107 10.91 3.22 -3.63
C ALA A 107 10.40 2.26 -2.58
N VAL A 108 9.11 2.38 -2.28
CA VAL A 108 8.36 1.42 -1.48
C VAL A 108 7.37 0.71 -2.39
N MET A 109 7.51 -0.61 -2.48
CA MET A 109 6.52 -1.49 -3.09
C MET A 109 5.52 -1.90 -2.02
N THR A 110 4.25 -1.51 -2.20
CA THR A 110 3.15 -2.02 -1.39
C THR A 110 2.49 -3.16 -2.15
N VAL A 111 2.55 -4.35 -1.57
CA VAL A 111 1.84 -5.52 -2.07
C VAL A 111 0.52 -5.63 -1.34
N VAL A 112 -0.57 -5.77 -2.08
CA VAL A 112 -1.93 -5.87 -1.55
C VAL A 112 -2.55 -7.18 -2.01
N ASN A 113 -3.08 -7.96 -1.07
CA ASN A 113 -3.99 -9.06 -1.36
C ASN A 113 -5.42 -8.56 -1.11
N THR A 114 -6.15 -8.27 -2.18
CA THR A 114 -7.49 -7.67 -2.13
C THR A 114 -8.54 -8.61 -1.57
N ILE A 115 -8.38 -9.93 -1.77
CA ILE A 115 -9.31 -10.94 -1.25
C ILE A 115 -9.13 -11.10 0.26
N ALA A 116 -7.88 -11.15 0.73
CA ALA A 116 -7.59 -11.24 2.15
C ALA A 116 -7.72 -9.89 2.88
N SER A 117 -7.85 -8.78 2.14
CA SER A 117 -7.79 -7.41 2.66
C SER A 117 -6.54 -7.18 3.50
N GLN A 118 -5.37 -7.49 2.92
CA GLN A 118 -4.07 -7.42 3.58
C GLN A 118 -3.04 -6.69 2.74
N ASP A 119 -2.08 -6.05 3.40
CA ASP A 119 -0.93 -5.42 2.74
C ASP A 119 0.40 -5.63 3.48
N ALA A 120 1.49 -5.49 2.71
CA ALA A 120 2.86 -5.48 3.22
C ALA A 120 3.73 -4.55 2.37
N PHE A 121 4.82 -4.05 2.96
CA PHE A 121 5.65 -2.99 2.39
C PHE A 121 7.09 -3.46 2.22
N PHE A 122 7.69 -3.21 1.05
CA PHE A 122 9.04 -3.61 0.71
C PHE A 122 9.83 -2.43 0.13
N GLY A 123 10.92 -2.05 0.78
CA GLY A 123 11.75 -0.92 0.38
C GLY A 123 12.92 -1.34 -0.53
N TYR A 124 13.19 -0.52 -1.55
CA TYR A 124 14.28 -0.71 -2.50
C TYR A 124 15.02 0.61 -2.75
N ASP A 125 16.35 0.53 -2.84
CA ASP A 125 17.24 1.67 -3.13
C ASP A 125 17.82 1.56 -4.55
N GLN A 126 18.41 2.65 -5.05
CA GLN A 126 19.08 2.73 -6.36
C GLN A 126 18.13 2.39 -7.53
N VAL A 127 16.86 2.75 -7.37
CA VAL A 127 15.75 2.34 -8.22
C VAL A 127 15.93 2.84 -9.66
N ALA A 128 16.43 4.05 -9.87
CA ALA A 128 16.54 4.68 -11.18
C ALA A 128 17.40 3.89 -12.18
N LYS A 129 18.38 3.12 -11.69
CA LYS A 129 19.37 2.39 -12.52
C LYS A 129 19.36 0.88 -12.32
N ALA A 130 18.82 0.38 -11.21
CA ALA A 130 18.80 -1.05 -10.93
C ALA A 130 17.83 -1.81 -11.85
N THR A 131 18.29 -2.93 -12.38
CA THR A 131 17.46 -3.90 -13.13
C THR A 131 17.19 -5.17 -12.32
N SER A 132 17.83 -5.33 -11.17
CA SER A 132 17.66 -6.42 -10.23
C SER A 132 17.80 -5.89 -8.81
N PHE A 133 17.00 -6.42 -7.90
CA PHE A 133 16.92 -5.97 -6.52
C PHE A 133 17.14 -7.12 -5.55
N LYS A 134 17.61 -6.78 -4.35
CA LYS A 134 17.75 -7.74 -3.25
C LYS A 134 16.39 -8.32 -2.86
N ASP A 135 16.41 -9.53 -2.34
CA ASP A 135 15.28 -10.08 -1.61
C ASP A 135 14.98 -9.24 -0.36
N VAL A 136 13.71 -9.01 -0.06
CA VAL A 136 13.26 -8.22 1.10
C VAL A 136 12.20 -8.98 1.87
N GLY A 137 12.37 -9.03 3.19
CA GLY A 137 11.50 -9.72 4.14
C GLY A 137 12.15 -10.96 4.77
N PRO A 138 11.39 -11.75 5.54
CA PRO A 138 9.94 -11.64 5.75
C PRO A 138 9.52 -10.34 6.44
N GLN A 139 8.45 -9.71 5.95
CA GLN A 139 7.83 -8.50 6.50
C GLN A 139 6.52 -8.86 7.19
N SER A 140 6.16 -8.10 8.21
CA SER A 140 4.83 -8.17 8.81
C SER A 140 3.75 -7.82 7.79
N VAL A 141 2.61 -8.50 7.90
CA VAL A 141 1.42 -8.23 7.09
C VAL A 141 0.39 -7.52 7.96
N TYR A 142 -0.31 -6.57 7.38
CA TYR A 142 -1.31 -5.76 8.08
C TYR A 142 -2.68 -5.91 7.43
N ALA A 143 -3.73 -5.64 8.18
CA ALA A 143 -5.05 -5.45 7.61
C ALA A 143 -5.07 -4.18 6.75
N LEU A 144 -5.64 -4.28 5.56
CA LEU A 144 -5.74 -3.17 4.62
C LEU A 144 -6.53 -2.02 5.23
N GLY A 145 -6.07 -0.78 4.98
CA GLY A 145 -6.70 0.43 5.50
C GLY A 145 -6.30 0.78 6.93
N THR A 146 -5.30 0.11 7.51
CA THR A 146 -4.80 0.52 8.84
C THR A 146 -3.81 1.69 8.79
N PHE A 147 -3.28 2.02 7.61
CA PHE A 147 -2.47 3.21 7.40
C PHE A 147 -3.30 4.21 6.57
N SER A 148 -3.65 5.35 7.17
CA SER A 148 -4.39 6.46 6.57
C SER A 148 -3.61 7.76 6.70
#